data_AF-A0A367QYC4-F1
#
_entry.id   AF-A0A367QYC4-F1
#
_cell.length_a   1.000
_cell.length_b   1.000
_cell.length_c   1.000
_cell.angle_alpha   90.00
_cell.angle_beta   90.00
_cell.angle_gamma   90.00
#
_symmetry.space_group_name_H-M   'P 1'
#
loop_
_entity.id
_entity.type
_entity.pdbx_description
1 polymer ?
#
loop_
_entity_poly.entity_id
_entity_poly.type
_entity_poly.pdbx_seq_one_letter_code
_entity_poly.pdbx_strand_id
1 'polypeptide(L)' 'MQTTKLQRFLLGVDLIRRYEVDAEIGVNHGFINIGSYEICYSKMPDHECALMKQWGWVEGNGGWSFYTVD' A
#
# COMPACT_ATOMS: atom_id res chain seq x y z
N MET A 1 20.45 4.64 -7.98
CA MET A 1 19.93 3.27 -8.22
C MET A 1 18.41 3.34 -8.21
N GLN A 2 17.73 2.80 -9.22
CA GLN A 2 16.26 2.68 -9.19
C GLN A 2 15.87 1.58 -8.19
N THR A 3 14.90 1.86 -7.31
CA THR A 3 14.32 0.85 -6.41
C THR A 3 13.57 -0.21 -7.22
N THR A 4 13.84 -1.48 -6.96
CA THR A 4 13.17 -2.62 -7.60
C THR A 4 11.68 -2.69 -7.22
N LYS A 5 10.87 -3.44 -8.00
CA LYS A 5 9.45 -3.68 -7.70
C LYS A 5 9.26 -4.29 -6.30
N LEU A 6 10.10 -5.26 -5.92
CA LEU A 6 10.09 -5.86 -4.59
C LEU A 6 10.43 -4.86 -3.48
N GLN A 7 11.43 -4.00 -3.67
CA GLN A 7 11.76 -2.96 -2.69
C GLN A 7 10.60 -1.97 -2.52
N ARG A 8 9.96 -1.54 -3.61
CA ARG A 8 8.80 -0.65 -3.58
C ARG A 8 7.60 -1.28 -2.87
N PHE A 9 7.39 -2.59 -3.05
CA PHE A 9 6.41 -3.34 -2.28
C PHE A 9 6.74 -3.34 -0.78
N LEU A 10 7.95 -3.76 -0.39
CA LEU A 10 8.34 -3.83 1.02
C LEU A 10 8.29 -2.45 1.72
N LEU A 11 8.72 -1.39 1.03
CA LEU A 11 8.66 -0.02 1.55
C LEU A 11 7.21 0.44 1.76
N GLY A 12 6.29 0.09 0.86
CA GLY A 12 4.88 0.43 1.04
C GLY A 12 4.24 -0.34 2.20
N VAL A 13 4.58 -1.63 2.37
CA VAL A 13 4.10 -2.42 3.52
C VAL A 13 4.56 -1.80 4.85
N ASP A 14 5.83 -1.41 4.94
CA ASP A 14 6.37 -0.74 6.13
C ASP A 14 5.64 0.58 6.41
N LEU A 15 5.36 1.35 5.36
CA LEU A 15 4.69 2.63 5.48
C LEU A 15 3.24 2.49 5.94
N ILE A 16 2.47 1.58 5.34
CA ILE A 16 1.07 1.32 5.74
C ILE A 16 1.00 0.92 7.21
N ARG A 17 1.91 0.05 7.67
CA ARG A 17 1.95 -0.44 9.06
C ARG A 17 2.17 0.67 10.11
N ARG A 18 2.74 1.83 9.73
CA ARG A 18 2.90 2.98 10.64
C ARG A 18 1.56 3.64 10.97
N TYR A 19 0.60 3.57 10.07
CA TYR A 19 -0.71 4.22 10.19
C TYR A 19 -1.83 3.24 10.48
N GLU A 20 -1.65 1.99 10.06
CA GLU A 20 -2.61 0.89 10.17
C GLU A 20 -1.89 -0.32 10.76
N VAL A 21 -1.66 -0.28 12.08
CA VAL A 21 -0.97 -1.35 12.81
C VAL A 21 -1.69 -2.69 12.67
N ASP A 22 -3.02 -2.65 12.55
CA ASP A 22 -3.91 -3.81 12.42
C ASP A 22 -4.30 -4.09 10.95
N ALA A 23 -3.60 -3.51 9.97
CA ALA A 23 -3.88 -3.78 8.56
C ALA A 23 -3.72 -5.27 8.22
N GLU A 24 -4.71 -5.82 7.53
CA GLU A 24 -4.68 -7.20 7.07
C GLU A 24 -4.15 -7.26 5.63
N ILE A 25 -3.47 -8.35 5.30
CA ILE A 25 -2.99 -8.62 3.94
C ILE A 25 -3.95 -9.58 3.26
N GLY A 26 -4.58 -9.12 2.18
CA GLY A 26 -5.42 -9.93 1.30
C GLY A 26 -4.78 -10.12 -0.07
N VAL A 27 -4.96 -11.30 -0.67
CA VAL A 27 -4.51 -11.57 -2.05
C VAL A 27 -5.70 -11.97 -2.90
N ASN A 28 -5.90 -11.28 -4.02
CA ASN A 28 -7.03 -11.54 -4.91
C ASN A 28 -6.64 -11.22 -6.36
N HIS A 29 -6.93 -12.11 -7.33
CA HIS A 29 -6.76 -11.92 -8.78
C HIS A 29 -5.52 -11.12 -9.25
N GLY A 30 -4.32 -11.35 -8.69
CA GLY A 30 -3.08 -10.64 -9.08
C GLY A 30 -2.80 -9.32 -8.37
N PHE A 31 -3.54 -9.05 -7.29
CA PHE A 31 -3.39 -7.89 -6.42
C PHE A 31 -3.05 -8.36 -5.00
N ILE A 32 -2.16 -7.61 -4.36
CA ILE A 32 -1.98 -7.66 -2.91
C ILE A 32 -2.66 -6.42 -2.35
N ASN A 33 -3.62 -6.60 -1.45
CA ASN A 33 -4.29 -5.52 -0.73
C ASN A 33 -3.81 -5.51 0.70
N ILE A 34 -3.53 -4.33 1.24
CA ILE A 34 -3.17 -4.11 2.63
C ILE A 34 -4.02 -2.98 3.17
N GLY A 35 -4.86 -3.29 4.14
CA GLY A 35 -5.66 -2.29 4.83
C GLY A 35 -6.61 -2.88 5.85
N SER A 36 -7.23 -2.03 6.67
CA SER A 36 -8.33 -2.43 7.55
C SER A 36 -9.68 -2.13 6.90
N TYR A 37 -10.60 -3.11 6.95
CA TYR A 37 -11.97 -2.98 6.43
C TYR A 37 -12.76 -1.79 7.05
N GLU A 38 -12.31 -1.26 8.20
CA GLU A 38 -12.86 -0.07 8.83
C GLU A 38 -12.13 1.21 8.39
N ILE A 39 -12.58 1.76 7.25
CA ILE A 39 -12.47 3.17 6.81
C ILE A 39 -11.14 3.87 7.18
N CYS A 40 -10.10 3.58 6.39
CA CYS A 40 -8.70 4.03 6.53
C CYS A 40 -8.35 5.43 5.99
N TYR A 41 -9.31 6.29 5.67
CA TYR A 41 -9.04 7.41 4.75
C TYR A 41 -8.26 8.61 5.30
N SER A 42 -7.90 8.65 6.59
CA SER A 42 -7.48 9.91 7.23
C SER A 42 -6.10 9.93 7.89
N LYS A 43 -5.32 8.84 7.84
CA LYS A 43 -4.09 8.75 8.67
C LYS A 43 -2.78 9.04 7.95
N MET A 44 -2.64 8.67 6.66
CA MET A 44 -1.37 8.86 5.93
C MET A 44 -1.28 10.29 5.34
N PRO A 45 -0.19 11.04 5.57
CA PRO A 45 -0.01 12.38 4.98
C PRO A 45 0.07 12.38 3.45
N ASP A 46 -0.37 13.47 2.81
CA ASP A 46 -0.42 13.62 1.35
C ASP A 46 0.91 13.31 0.63
N HIS A 47 2.04 13.70 1.22
CA HIS A 47 3.36 13.47 0.62
C HIS A 47 3.75 12.00 0.62
N GLU A 48 3.32 11.24 1.63
CA GLU A 48 3.52 9.79 1.71
C GLU A 48 2.55 9.05 0.79
N CYS A 49 1.31 9.52 0.66
CA CYS A 49 0.38 9.03 -0.35
C CYS A 49 0.93 9.22 -1.78
N ALA A 50 1.55 10.38 -2.05
CA ALA A 50 2.20 10.65 -3.33
C ALA A 50 3.40 9.70 -3.57
N LEU A 51 4.18 9.41 -2.52
CA LEU A 51 5.30 8.48 -2.58
C LEU A 51 4.83 7.04 -2.86
N MET A 52 3.76 6.60 -2.20
CA MET A 52 3.10 5.30 -2.45
C MET A 52 2.68 5.15 -3.91
N LYS A 53 2.03 6.18 -4.47
CA LYS A 53 1.61 6.21 -5.88
C LYS A 53 2.80 6.14 -6.85
N GLN A 54 3.91 6.84 -6.55
CA GLN A 54 5.16 6.73 -7.33
C GLN A 54 5.78 5.33 -7.24
N TRP A 55 5.57 4.64 -6.12
CA TRP A 55 6.03 3.27 -5.94
C TRP A 55 5.16 2.21 -6.63
N GLY A 56 4.01 2.61 -7.18
CA GLY A 56 3.08 1.71 -7.87
C GLY A 56 1.97 1.17 -6.98
N TRP A 57 1.77 1.74 -5.79
CA TRP A 57 0.60 1.46 -4.95
C TRP A 57 -0.60 2.28 -5.41
N VAL A 58 -1.78 1.66 -5.33
CA VAL A 58 -3.06 2.29 -5.66
C VAL A 58 -3.92 2.33 -4.41
N GLU A 59 -4.51 3.48 -4.16
CA GLU A 59 -5.40 3.71 -3.03
C GLU A 59 -6.81 3.23 -3.38
N GLY A 60 -7.38 2.37 -2.53
CA GLY A 60 -8.70 1.75 -2.71
C GLY A 60 -9.65 2.06 -1.55
N ASN A 61 -10.82 1.43 -1.57
CA ASN A 61 -11.79 1.57 -0.49
C ASN A 61 -11.36 0.70 0.71
N GLY A 62 -10.78 1.34 1.74
CA GLY A 62 -10.32 0.66 2.96
C GLY A 62 -8.89 0.11 2.90
N GLY A 63 -8.03 0.60 2.00
CA GLY A 63 -6.61 0.19 2.00
C GLY A 63 -5.85 0.53 0.73
N TRP A 64 -4.70 -0.13 0.58
CA TRP A 64 -3.75 0.04 -0.51
C TRP A 64 -3.56 -1.26 -1.28
N SER A 65 -3.49 -1.16 -2.60
CA SER A 65 -3.30 -2.29 -3.51
C SER A 65 -1.97 -2.18 -4.24
N PHE A 66 -1.29 -3.32 -4.43
CA PHE A 66 -0.08 -3.44 -5.23
C PHE A 66 -0.25 -4.52 -6.30
N TYR A 67 0.06 -4.18 -7.55
CA TYR A 67 -0.08 -5.09 -8.69
C TYR A 67 1.12 -6.03 -8.78
N THR A 68 0.87 -7.33 -8.78
CA THR A 68 1.95 -8.33 -8.88
C THR A 68 2.40 -8.54 -10.32
N VAL A 69 1.52 -8.32 -11.29
CA VAL A 69 1.77 -8.50 -12.73
C VAL A 69 2.33 -7.21 -13.33
N ASP A 70 3.19 -7.34 -14.35
CA ASP A 70 3.70 -6.23 -15.17
C ASP A 70 2.83 -6.03 -16.41
#